data_AF-A0A2T1CAZ4-F1
#
_entry.id   AF-A0A2T1CAZ4-F1
#
_cell.length_a   1.000
_cell.length_b   1.000
_cell.length_c   1.000
_cell.angle_alpha   90.00
_cell.angle_beta   90.00
_cell.angle_gamma   90.00
#
_symmetry.space_group_name_H-M   'P 1'
#
loop_
_entity.id
_entity.type
_entity.pdbx_description
1 polymer ?
#
loop_
_entity_poly.entity_id
_entity_poly.type
_entity_poly.pdbx_seq_one_letter_code
_entity_poly.pdbx_strand_id
1 'polypeptide(L)' 'NILLNEGLRAWMATQDQPHQNFEFPEEVLPRGNAL' A
#
# COMPACT_ATOMS: atom_id res chain seq x y z
N ASN A 1 -1.63 -4.61 -14.88
CA ASN A 1 -2.61 -3.66 -14.30
C ASN A 1 -3.06 -4.00 -12.89
N ILE A 2 -3.36 -5.26 -12.56
CA ILE A 2 -3.84 -5.62 -11.20
C ILE A 2 -2.78 -5.34 -10.12
N LEU A 3 -1.54 -5.81 -10.32
CA LEU A 3 -0.43 -5.59 -9.36
C LEU A 3 -0.14 -4.11 -9.09
N LEU A 4 -0.23 -3.26 -10.11
CA LEU A 4 -0.03 -1.81 -9.97
C LEU A 4 -1.15 -1.17 -9.15
N ASN A 5 -2.40 -1.59 -9.39
CA ASN A 5 -3.55 -1.08 -8.67
C ASN A 5 -3.58 -1.55 -7.21
N GLU A 6 -3.09 -2.76 -6.91
CA GLU A 6 -2.92 -3.26 -5.55
C GLU A 6 -1.83 -2.51 -4.80
N GLY A 7 -0.70 -2.25 -5.47
CA GLY A 7 0.36 -1.40 -4.93
C GLY A 7 -0.17 -0.01 -4.59
N LEU A 8 -0.76 0.70 -5.56
CA LEU A 8 -1.26 2.06 -5.35
C LEU A 8 -2.27 2.13 -4.20
N ARG A 9 -3.18 1.16 -4.09
CA ARG A 9 -4.16 1.11 -2.99
C ARG A 9 -3.49 0.91 -1.63
N ALA A 10 -2.54 0.00 -1.51
CA ALA A 10 -1.81 -0.21 -0.25
C ALA A 10 -1.00 1.03 0.16
N TRP A 11 -0.39 1.72 -0.81
CA TRP A 11 0.37 2.95 -0.57
C TRP A 11 -0.52 4.13 -0.17
N MET A 12 -1.71 4.27 -0.76
CA MET A 12 -2.60 5.40 -0.49
C MET A 12 -3.55 5.15 0.70
N ALA A 13 -3.85 3.90 1.06
CA ALA A 13 -4.89 3.57 2.04
C ALA A 13 -4.68 4.22 3.43
N THR A 14 -3.44 4.39 3.87
CA THR A 14 -3.14 5.01 5.18
C THR A 14 -3.53 6.48 5.26
N GLN A 15 -3.44 7.21 4.13
CA GLN A 15 -3.76 8.64 4.04
C GLN A 15 -5.17 8.88 3.49
N ASP A 16 -5.63 8.05 2.56
CA ASP A 16 -6.95 8.13 1.91
C ASP A 16 -8.08 7.70 2.85
N GLN A 17 -7.79 6.76 3.76
CA GLN A 17 -8.77 6.18 4.69
C GLN A 17 -8.31 6.30 6.15
N PRO A 18 -8.13 7.52 6.67
CA PRO A 18 -7.58 7.74 8.01
C PRO A 18 -8.47 7.18 9.13
N HIS A 19 -9.78 7.07 8.89
CA HIS A 19 -10.74 6.48 9.84
C HIS A 19 -10.57 4.96 10.02
N GLN A 20 -9.86 4.28 9.11
CA GLN A 20 -9.60 2.85 9.20
C GLN A 20 -8.32 2.52 9.99
N ASN A 21 -7.54 3.54 10.40
CA ASN A 21 -6.31 3.39 11.18
C ASN A 21 -5.37 2.32 10.60
N PHE A 22 -5.16 2.34 9.29
CA PHE A 22 -4.28 1.39 8.62
C PHE A 22 -2.82 1.63 9.01
N GLU A 23 -2.22 0.63 9.65
CA GLU A 23 -0.77 0.55 9.88
C GLU A 23 -0.23 -0.62 9.08
N PHE A 24 0.50 -0.33 8.00
CA PHE A 24 1.15 -1.34 7.18
C PHE A 24 2.64 -1.39 7.51
N PRO A 25 3.16 -2.52 8.02
CA PRO A 25 4.61 -2.71 8.17
C PRO A 25 5.30 -2.79 6.80
N GLU A 26 6.59 -2.45 6.75
CA GLU A 26 7.34 -2.40 5.48
C GLU A 26 7.42 -3.73 4.72
N GLU A 27 7.21 -4.86 5.41
CA GLU A 27 7.24 -6.21 4.85
C GLU A 27 5.99 -6.55 4.04
N VAL A 28 4.85 -5.90 4.34
CA VAL A 28 3.59 -6.14 3.63
C VAL A 28 3.35 -5.14 2.50
N LEU A 29 4.14 -4.07 2.44
CA LEU A 29 4.06 -3.09 1.36
C LEU A 29 4.63 -3.72 0.08
N PRO A 30 3.81 -3.80 -0.99
CA PRO A 30 4.28 -4.34 -2.26
C PRO A 30 5.35 -3.41 -2.83
N ARG A 31 6.60 -3.88 -2.82
CA ARG A 31 7.74 -3.27 -3.49
C ARG A 31 8.15 -4.15 -4.67
N GLY A 32 8.48 -3.51 -5.79
CA GLY A 32 9.18 -4.19 -6.88
C GLY A 32 10.56 -4.63 -6.39
N ASN A 33 11.13 -5.66 -7.01
CA ASN A 33 12.49 -6.07 -6.71
C ASN A 33 13.42 -4.88 -7.00
N ALA A 34 13.98 -4.24 -5.96
CA ALA A 34 14.90 -3.10 -6.03
C ALA A 34 14.36 -1.75 -6.55
N LEU A 35 13.12 -1.36 -6.19
CA LEU A 35 12.68 0.05 -6.27
C LEU A 35 13.33 0.92 -5.18
#